data_AF-A0A957LQ81-F1
#
_entry.id   AF-A0A957LQ81-F1
#
_cell.length_a   1.000
_cell.length_b   1.000
_cell.length_c   1.000
_cell.angle_alpha   90.00
_cell.angle_beta   90.00
_cell.angle_gamma   90.00
#
_symmetry.space_group_name_H-M   'P 1'
#
loop_
_entity.id
_entity.type
_entity.pdbx_description
1 polymer ?
#
loop_
_entity_poly.entity_id
_entity_poly.type
_entity_poly.pdbx_seq_one_letter_code
_entity_poly.pdbx_strand_id
1 'polypeptide(L)'
;TPTMTPTPTATPTMVEPTPVPGTPPATSIRRVNAPIFTGDIVFEQAAIFWFGQLSPTSNHTQVRVGYNSSTLWLYVASFDRRLWFDNSPAAASLTEWDAATILLDTGMAAGSAPSTTAYRFVAQLSGDADPDYRAAYRGDGQGWATQALSFAATPGWRGASLNDTTNDRGWVMTFEIPFSTLGLSGPPAAGSEWKLGVLVHDRDEQSGGANADTFWPESTRRDQPASWGTLRFGLPGYVAQTSPVTGQATIRRATQSDGTVPDADVGSTITNQCPGDDFHIWNEWANRNTGDAPDFNIQNQSDIADWPCFARYYVTFPLSSIPAGKRIVSATLTLHQYGNSGDAGQAEPSWIQVLTTNADWQEASVTWNNAPLAWENIGGTWVNPVQSMPQWPGIAWSWDVSYAVANAYASGQPVRLILYEADSAYHSGKYFVSSDTGDWNIEGRPRLDVTWSD
;
A
#
# COMPACT_ATOMS: atom_id res chain seq x y z
N THR A 1 -45.58 23.67 9.77
CA THR A 1 -44.26 23.61 10.43
C THR A 1 -43.22 23.48 9.34
N PRO A 2 -42.27 24.42 9.21
CA PRO A 2 -41.31 24.38 8.12
C PRO A 2 -40.35 23.20 8.33
N THR A 3 -40.22 22.37 7.30
CA THR A 3 -39.30 21.25 7.21
C THR A 3 -37.88 21.79 7.27
N MET A 4 -37.11 21.37 8.28
CA MET A 4 -35.68 21.66 8.31
C MET A 4 -35.02 20.87 7.17
N THR A 5 -34.44 21.59 6.22
CA THR A 5 -33.49 21.04 5.26
C THR A 5 -32.34 20.44 6.08
N PRO A 6 -31.99 19.15 5.92
CA PRO A 6 -30.80 18.61 6.57
C PRO A 6 -29.59 19.38 6.05
N THR A 7 -28.85 20.00 6.98
CA THR A 7 -27.53 20.54 6.70
C THR A 7 -26.68 19.41 6.13
N PRO A 8 -25.94 19.60 5.02
CA PRO A 8 -25.03 18.58 4.53
C PRO A 8 -24.02 18.27 5.63
N THR A 9 -24.05 17.04 6.14
CA THR A 9 -22.95 16.50 6.93
C THR A 9 -21.70 16.60 6.07
N ALA A 10 -20.62 17.18 6.61
CA ALA A 10 -19.36 17.28 5.89
C ALA A 10 -18.93 15.89 5.41
N THR A 11 -18.60 15.76 4.13
CA THR A 11 -18.00 14.54 3.58
C THR A 11 -16.72 14.26 4.35
N PRO A 12 -16.50 13.05 4.89
CA PRO A 12 -15.25 12.71 5.54
C PRO A 12 -14.10 12.94 4.57
N THR A 13 -13.07 13.66 5.01
CA THR A 13 -11.88 13.94 4.22
C THR A 13 -10.65 13.55 5.04
N MET A 14 -9.63 13.02 4.37
CA MET A 14 -8.29 12.92 4.97
C MET A 14 -7.89 14.31 5.50
N VAL A 15 -7.47 14.37 6.77
CA VAL A 15 -6.97 15.63 7.32
C VAL A 15 -5.60 15.89 6.73
N GLU A 16 -5.47 16.99 5.99
CA GLU A 16 -4.17 17.44 5.52
C GLU A 16 -3.27 17.69 6.74
N PRO A 17 -2.19 16.92 6.90
CA PRO A 17 -1.46 16.91 8.15
C PRO A 17 -0.78 18.26 8.36
N THR A 18 -0.76 18.73 9.61
CA THR A 18 0.26 19.72 10.00
C THR A 18 1.63 19.07 9.74
N PRO A 19 2.57 19.74 9.05
CA PRO A 19 3.87 19.13 8.73
C PRO A 19 4.60 18.73 10.01
N VAL A 20 4.54 17.45 10.36
CA VAL A 20 5.44 16.88 11.36
C VAL A 20 6.69 16.48 10.59
N PRO A 21 7.86 17.09 10.87
CA PRO A 21 9.09 16.75 10.18
C PRO A 21 9.28 15.23 10.15
N GLY A 22 9.25 14.65 8.95
CA GLY A 22 9.48 13.24 8.77
C GLY A 22 10.97 12.94 8.89
N THR A 23 11.29 11.79 9.46
CA THR A 23 12.61 11.16 9.31
C THR A 23 12.40 9.79 8.69
N PRO A 24 13.15 9.39 7.67
CA PRO A 24 12.99 8.06 7.07
C PRO A 24 13.20 6.98 8.14
N PRO A 25 12.53 5.82 8.01
CA PRO A 25 12.82 4.71 8.91
C PRO A 25 14.28 4.24 8.70
N ALA A 26 14.79 3.41 9.60
CA ALA A 26 16.07 2.75 9.34
C ALA A 26 15.97 1.89 8.07
N THR A 27 17.07 1.72 7.34
CA THR A 27 17.09 0.96 6.08
C THR A 27 16.63 -0.48 6.22
N SER A 28 16.76 -1.10 7.39
CA SER A 28 16.28 -2.47 7.64
C SER A 28 14.82 -2.55 8.10
N ILE A 29 14.14 -1.41 8.30
CA ILE A 29 12.80 -1.35 8.90
C ILE A 29 11.82 -0.80 7.87
N ARG A 30 10.73 -1.54 7.63
CA ARG A 30 9.58 -1.02 6.88
C ARG A 30 8.70 -0.17 7.79
N ARG A 31 8.17 0.92 7.25
CA ARG A 31 7.20 1.78 7.92
C ARG A 31 5.95 1.93 7.07
N VAL A 32 4.80 1.94 7.72
CA VAL A 32 3.57 2.49 7.15
C VAL A 32 3.15 3.72 7.96
N ASN A 33 2.89 4.82 7.26
CA ASN A 33 2.35 6.05 7.80
C ASN A 33 0.83 6.02 7.63
N ALA A 34 0.09 5.75 8.69
CA ALA A 34 -1.37 5.71 8.65
C ALA A 34 -1.94 7.15 8.59
N PRO A 35 -2.80 7.49 7.62
CA PRO A 35 -3.47 8.79 7.58
C PRO A 35 -4.59 8.89 8.61
N ILE A 36 -4.90 10.13 9.00
CA ILE A 36 -5.98 10.48 9.93
C ILE A 36 -7.20 11.00 9.15
N PHE A 37 -8.40 10.63 9.62
CA PHE A 37 -9.67 11.05 9.04
C PHE A 37 -10.58 11.72 10.06
N THR A 38 -11.34 12.72 9.61
CA THR A 38 -12.49 13.25 10.36
C THR A 38 -13.72 12.38 10.07
N GLY A 39 -14.16 11.61 11.06
CA GLY A 39 -15.29 10.69 10.89
C GLY A 39 -14.85 9.34 10.34
N ASP A 40 -15.57 8.85 9.34
CA ASP A 40 -15.31 7.54 8.75
C ASP A 40 -13.99 7.53 7.98
N ILE A 41 -13.37 6.36 7.94
CA ILE A 41 -12.09 6.16 7.27
C ILE A 41 -12.35 5.97 5.78
N VAL A 42 -11.75 6.84 4.97
CA VAL A 42 -11.93 6.86 3.52
C VAL A 42 -11.00 5.82 2.89
N PHE A 43 -11.58 4.78 2.29
CA PHE A 43 -10.88 3.58 1.84
C PHE A 43 -9.77 3.90 0.83
N GLU A 44 -10.09 4.72 -0.17
CA GLU A 44 -9.20 5.11 -1.26
C GLU A 44 -7.99 5.95 -0.81
N GLN A 45 -8.10 6.61 0.34
CA GLN A 45 -7.04 7.43 0.92
C GLN A 45 -6.27 6.71 2.05
N ALA A 46 -6.67 5.49 2.43
CA ALA A 46 -5.94 4.71 3.42
C ALA A 46 -4.55 4.33 2.90
N ALA A 47 -3.54 4.34 3.77
CA ALA A 47 -2.18 3.97 3.38
C ALA A 47 -2.14 2.50 2.98
N ILE A 48 -1.42 2.18 1.90
CA ILE A 48 -1.32 0.82 1.38
C ILE A 48 0.10 0.26 1.44
N PHE A 49 0.24 -1.03 1.74
CA PHE A 49 1.47 -1.81 1.60
C PHE A 49 1.15 -3.26 1.25
N TRP A 50 2.15 -4.06 0.89
CA TRP A 50 1.95 -5.45 0.46
C TRP A 50 3.14 -6.35 0.79
N PHE A 51 2.91 -7.66 0.73
CA PHE A 51 3.89 -8.72 0.94
C PHE A 51 3.39 -10.04 0.32
N GLY A 52 4.25 -11.06 0.32
CA GLY A 52 3.95 -12.35 -0.29
C GLY A 52 4.14 -12.36 -1.81
N GLN A 53 4.08 -13.56 -2.36
CA GLN A 53 4.24 -13.83 -3.80
C GLN A 53 3.05 -14.65 -4.26
N LEU A 54 2.55 -14.34 -5.44
CA LEU A 54 1.42 -15.03 -6.04
C LEU A 54 1.90 -16.22 -6.87
N SER A 55 1.38 -17.39 -6.55
CA SER A 55 1.50 -18.61 -7.36
C SER A 55 0.24 -19.46 -7.14
N PRO A 56 0.12 -20.63 -7.78
CA PRO A 56 -0.99 -21.52 -7.49
C PRO A 56 -1.02 -22.03 -6.04
N THR A 57 0.06 -21.89 -5.26
CA THR A 57 0.16 -22.40 -3.87
C THR A 57 0.73 -21.36 -2.91
N SER A 58 0.64 -20.07 -3.27
CA SER A 58 1.12 -19.00 -2.40
C SER A 58 0.35 -17.72 -2.65
N ASN A 59 0.14 -16.97 -1.57
CA ASN A 59 -0.73 -15.81 -1.58
C ASN A 59 0.06 -14.51 -1.66
N HIS A 60 -0.52 -13.53 -2.33
CA HIS A 60 -0.07 -12.14 -2.27
C HIS A 60 -1.07 -11.34 -1.46
N THR A 61 -0.57 -10.58 -0.48
CA THR A 61 -1.43 -9.81 0.42
C THR A 61 -1.18 -8.33 0.28
N GLN A 62 -2.26 -7.56 0.17
CA GLN A 62 -2.27 -6.11 0.32
C GLN A 62 -2.92 -5.72 1.64
N VAL A 63 -2.38 -4.71 2.30
CA VAL A 63 -2.91 -4.18 3.55
C VAL A 63 -3.12 -2.70 3.40
N ARG A 64 -4.32 -2.23 3.77
CA ARG A 64 -4.61 -0.81 3.95
C ARG A 64 -4.69 -0.48 5.44
N VAL A 65 -4.27 0.72 5.82
CA VAL A 65 -4.35 1.21 7.21
C VAL A 65 -4.74 2.68 7.25
N GLY A 66 -5.57 3.03 8.22
CA GLY A 66 -6.02 4.39 8.49
C GLY A 66 -6.53 4.49 9.92
N TYR A 67 -6.74 5.70 10.42
CA TYR A 67 -7.35 5.89 11.73
C TYR A 67 -8.18 7.15 11.81
N ASN A 68 -9.11 7.19 12.76
CA ASN A 68 -9.86 8.39 13.11
C ASN A 68 -9.73 8.67 14.62
N SER A 69 -10.62 9.48 15.17
CA SER A 69 -10.56 9.85 16.59
C SER A 69 -10.77 8.69 17.58
N SER A 70 -11.31 7.54 17.15
CA SER A 70 -11.69 6.44 18.04
C SER A 70 -11.11 5.08 17.65
N THR A 71 -10.75 4.87 16.38
CA THR A 71 -10.49 3.55 15.82
C THR A 71 -9.23 3.56 14.97
N LEU A 72 -8.38 2.55 15.16
CA LEU A 72 -7.39 2.12 14.19
C LEU A 72 -8.03 1.06 13.29
N TRP A 73 -7.92 1.25 11.98
CA TRP A 73 -8.54 0.40 10.97
C TRP A 73 -7.49 -0.21 10.08
N LEU A 74 -7.61 -1.51 9.83
CA LEU A 74 -6.79 -2.25 8.89
C LEU A 74 -7.68 -3.08 7.98
N TYR A 75 -7.34 -3.13 6.69
CA TYR A 75 -7.98 -3.98 5.71
C TYR A 75 -6.93 -4.89 5.08
N VAL A 76 -7.01 -6.18 5.35
CA VAL A 76 -6.13 -7.20 4.80
C VAL A 76 -6.83 -7.83 3.61
N ALA A 77 -6.19 -7.89 2.45
CA ALA A 77 -6.71 -8.48 1.23
C ALA A 77 -5.71 -9.49 0.68
N SER A 78 -6.07 -10.77 0.73
CA SER A 78 -5.23 -11.88 0.29
C SER A 78 -5.73 -12.41 -1.06
N PHE A 79 -4.84 -12.47 -2.04
CA PHE A 79 -5.08 -13.15 -3.31
C PHE A 79 -4.84 -14.63 -3.07
N ASP A 80 -5.93 -15.38 -3.06
CA ASP A 80 -5.96 -16.73 -2.52
C ASP A 80 -6.84 -17.59 -3.40
N ARG A 81 -6.32 -18.76 -3.80
CA ARG A 81 -6.94 -19.63 -4.78
C ARG A 81 -7.95 -20.56 -4.16
N ARG A 82 -7.80 -20.92 -2.89
CA ARG A 82 -8.60 -21.92 -2.20
C ARG A 82 -8.99 -21.38 -0.84
N LEU A 83 -10.28 -21.20 -0.63
CA LEU A 83 -10.75 -20.54 0.58
C LEU A 83 -11.26 -21.55 1.59
N TRP A 84 -10.54 -21.74 2.69
CA TRP A 84 -10.87 -22.68 3.75
C TRP A 84 -10.95 -22.06 5.14
N PHE A 85 -12.01 -22.41 5.85
CA PHE A 85 -12.24 -22.01 7.23
C PHE A 85 -12.91 -23.11 8.05
N ASP A 86 -12.68 -23.07 9.36
CA ASP A 86 -13.27 -24.00 10.33
C ASP A 86 -14.77 -23.73 10.51
N ASN A 87 -15.64 -24.73 10.32
CA ASN A 87 -17.09 -24.60 10.58
C ASN A 87 -17.44 -24.70 12.08
N SER A 88 -16.46 -24.97 12.94
CA SER A 88 -16.63 -25.04 14.39
C SER A 88 -15.40 -24.45 15.09
N PRO A 89 -15.16 -23.14 14.89
CA PRO A 89 -13.91 -22.50 15.23
C PRO A 89 -13.62 -22.59 16.73
N ALA A 90 -12.34 -22.82 17.06
CA ALA A 90 -11.84 -22.61 18.40
C ALA A 90 -10.77 -21.51 18.38
N ALA A 91 -10.80 -20.62 19.37
CA ALA A 91 -9.86 -19.48 19.46
C ALA A 91 -8.38 -19.88 19.33
N ALA A 92 -8.02 -21.09 19.77
CA ALA A 92 -6.65 -21.61 19.73
C ALA A 92 -6.22 -22.13 18.35
N SER A 93 -7.16 -22.49 17.47
CA SER A 93 -6.90 -23.08 16.14
C SER A 93 -7.27 -22.15 14.98
N LEU A 94 -7.73 -20.93 15.24
CA LEU A 94 -8.08 -19.96 14.19
C LEU A 94 -6.98 -19.76 13.14
N THR A 95 -5.70 -19.84 13.54
CA THR A 95 -4.54 -19.65 12.65
C THR A 95 -4.14 -20.91 11.88
N GLU A 96 -4.90 -22.01 11.98
CA GLU A 96 -4.66 -23.26 11.22
C GLU A 96 -5.42 -23.29 9.87
N TRP A 97 -6.09 -22.18 9.55
CA TRP A 97 -7.00 -21.94 8.44
C TRP A 97 -6.73 -20.56 7.84
N ASP A 98 -7.47 -20.16 6.81
CA ASP A 98 -7.35 -18.83 6.24
C ASP A 98 -7.72 -17.78 7.27
N ALA A 99 -6.73 -17.01 7.69
CA ALA A 99 -6.88 -16.06 8.78
C ALA A 99 -5.84 -14.95 8.69
N ALA A 100 -6.13 -13.82 9.31
CA ALA A 100 -5.20 -12.73 9.47
C ALA A 100 -4.89 -12.51 10.96
N THR A 101 -3.62 -12.23 11.25
CA THR A 101 -3.17 -11.79 12.57
C THR A 101 -2.57 -10.39 12.49
N ILE A 102 -3.09 -9.47 13.29
CA ILE A 102 -2.54 -8.13 13.51
C ILE A 102 -1.77 -8.12 14.84
N LEU A 103 -0.48 -7.78 14.78
CA LEU A 103 0.40 -7.60 15.93
C LEU A 103 0.66 -6.11 16.14
N LEU A 104 0.40 -5.59 17.34
CA LEU A 104 0.65 -4.19 17.69
C LEU A 104 1.48 -4.12 18.96
N ASP A 105 2.56 -3.34 18.98
CA ASP A 105 3.24 -2.95 20.22
C ASP A 105 3.15 -1.44 20.38
N THR A 106 2.42 -1.04 21.42
CA THR A 106 2.17 0.37 21.77
C THR A 106 3.30 1.00 22.60
N GLY A 107 4.29 0.20 23.01
CA GLY A 107 5.44 0.63 23.79
C GLY A 107 6.53 1.28 22.93
N MET A 108 7.33 2.16 23.54
CA MET A 108 8.41 2.88 22.84
C MET A 108 9.65 2.02 22.55
N ALA A 109 9.77 0.84 23.17
CA ALA A 109 10.89 -0.08 22.97
C ALA A 109 10.38 -1.50 22.79
N ALA A 110 10.49 -2.00 21.57
CA ALA A 110 10.07 -3.35 21.23
C ALA A 110 11.14 -4.35 21.66
N GLY A 111 10.74 -5.33 22.48
CA GLY A 111 11.64 -6.34 23.05
C GLY A 111 11.73 -7.61 22.22
N SER A 112 12.48 -8.59 22.73
CA SER A 112 12.58 -9.94 22.17
C SER A 112 11.41 -10.86 22.54
N ALA A 113 10.43 -10.36 23.29
CA ALA A 113 9.24 -11.07 23.73
C ALA A 113 8.04 -10.10 23.83
N PRO A 114 6.79 -10.55 23.63
CA PRO A 114 5.61 -9.71 23.74
C PRO A 114 5.39 -9.28 25.19
N SER A 115 5.41 -7.97 25.44
CA SER A 115 5.18 -7.39 26.77
C SER A 115 3.71 -6.99 26.96
N THR A 116 3.37 -6.38 28.09
CA THR A 116 2.02 -5.86 28.35
C THR A 116 1.59 -4.72 27.40
N THR A 117 2.49 -4.15 26.60
CA THR A 117 2.15 -3.18 25.55
C THR A 117 1.89 -3.83 24.20
N ALA A 118 2.13 -5.14 24.08
CA ALA A 118 1.93 -5.93 22.88
C ALA A 118 0.55 -6.58 22.84
N TYR A 119 -0.10 -6.49 21.69
CA TYR A 119 -1.43 -7.02 21.39
C TYR A 119 -1.36 -7.89 20.15
N ARG A 120 -2.18 -8.96 20.14
CA ARG A 120 -2.36 -9.84 18.99
C ARG A 120 -3.85 -10.03 18.76
N PHE A 121 -4.33 -9.62 17.60
CA PHE A 121 -5.70 -9.78 17.15
C PHE A 121 -5.72 -10.79 16.00
N VAL A 122 -6.51 -11.85 16.12
CA VAL A 122 -6.64 -12.92 15.13
C VAL A 122 -8.07 -12.93 14.65
N ALA A 123 -8.28 -12.99 13.34
CA ALA A 123 -9.58 -13.23 12.73
C ALA A 123 -9.43 -14.22 11.58
N GLN A 124 -10.20 -15.30 11.64
CA GLN A 124 -10.30 -16.30 10.59
C GLN A 124 -11.36 -15.88 9.57
N LEU A 125 -11.15 -16.20 8.29
CA LEU A 125 -12.17 -16.13 7.26
C LEU A 125 -13.43 -16.88 7.71
N SER A 126 -14.59 -16.35 7.36
CA SER A 126 -15.89 -16.97 7.61
C SER A 126 -16.93 -16.41 6.65
N GLY A 127 -18.10 -17.04 6.59
CA GLY A 127 -19.22 -16.56 5.76
C GLY A 127 -19.81 -15.23 6.22
N ASP A 128 -19.64 -14.88 7.49
CA ASP A 128 -20.18 -13.69 8.14
C ASP A 128 -19.30 -13.24 9.33
N ALA A 129 -19.57 -12.03 9.86
CA ALA A 129 -18.80 -11.40 10.94
C ALA A 129 -19.11 -11.98 12.33
N ASP A 130 -19.05 -13.30 12.48
CA ASP A 130 -19.32 -14.01 13.73
C ASP A 130 -18.15 -13.83 14.75
N PRO A 131 -18.43 -13.37 15.99
CA PRO A 131 -17.43 -13.24 17.05
C PRO A 131 -16.64 -14.52 17.42
N ASP A 132 -17.14 -15.72 17.12
CA ASP A 132 -16.43 -16.97 17.41
C ASP A 132 -15.20 -17.17 16.50
N TYR A 133 -15.15 -16.45 15.37
CA TYR A 133 -14.04 -16.47 14.41
C TYR A 133 -12.91 -15.49 14.73
N ARG A 134 -12.93 -14.88 15.91
CA ARG A 134 -11.91 -13.93 16.33
C ARG A 134 -11.41 -14.17 17.73
N ALA A 135 -10.14 -13.86 17.95
CA ALA A 135 -9.50 -13.97 19.27
C ALA A 135 -8.53 -12.82 19.48
N ALA A 136 -8.39 -12.39 20.73
CA ALA A 136 -7.44 -11.38 21.12
C ALA A 136 -6.54 -11.84 22.26
N TYR A 137 -5.31 -11.38 22.24
CA TYR A 137 -4.28 -11.73 23.20
C TYR A 137 -3.47 -10.49 23.57
N ARG A 138 -2.87 -10.54 24.75
CA ARG A 138 -1.94 -9.52 25.24
C ARG A 138 -0.67 -10.20 25.73
N GLY A 139 0.47 -9.57 25.48
CA GLY A 139 1.75 -10.07 25.95
C GLY A 139 1.86 -10.00 27.48
N ASP A 140 2.57 -10.95 28.07
CA ASP A 140 2.85 -11.01 29.52
C ASP A 140 4.36 -10.95 29.86
N GLY A 141 5.20 -10.74 28.84
CA GLY A 141 6.65 -10.73 28.93
C GLY A 141 7.32 -12.09 28.67
N GLN A 142 6.55 -13.18 28.61
CA GLN A 142 7.02 -14.53 28.26
C GLN A 142 6.34 -15.06 26.99
N GLY A 143 5.08 -14.69 26.77
CA GLY A 143 4.28 -15.12 25.64
C GLY A 143 2.95 -14.36 25.57
N TRP A 144 1.92 -15.04 25.07
CA TRP A 144 0.61 -14.46 24.84
C TRP A 144 -0.42 -15.03 25.82
N ALA A 145 -1.10 -14.15 26.54
CA ALA A 145 -2.27 -14.50 27.34
C ALA A 145 -3.55 -14.10 26.61
N THR A 146 -4.53 -14.99 26.53
CA THR A 146 -5.86 -14.68 25.97
C THR A 146 -6.51 -13.54 26.74
N GLN A 147 -7.19 -12.63 26.04
CA GLN A 147 -7.89 -11.50 26.62
C GLN A 147 -9.26 -11.31 25.97
N ALA A 148 -10.23 -10.86 26.76
CA ALA A 148 -11.55 -10.45 26.28
C ALA A 148 -11.51 -8.99 25.77
N LEU A 149 -10.70 -8.72 24.75
CA LEU A 149 -10.61 -7.41 24.11
C LEU A 149 -11.68 -7.27 23.03
N SER A 150 -12.37 -6.13 23.01
CA SER A 150 -13.41 -5.86 22.01
C SER A 150 -12.80 -5.24 20.76
N PHE A 151 -13.01 -5.88 19.61
CA PHE A 151 -12.68 -5.35 18.29
C PHE A 151 -13.66 -5.95 17.27
N ALA A 152 -13.84 -5.29 16.12
CA ALA A 152 -14.61 -5.87 15.03
C ALA A 152 -13.68 -6.49 13.99
N ALA A 153 -14.15 -7.58 13.39
CA ALA A 153 -13.52 -8.29 12.30
C ALA A 153 -14.60 -8.62 11.28
N THR A 154 -14.49 -8.09 10.07
CA THR A 154 -15.50 -8.26 9.02
C THR A 154 -14.86 -8.98 7.84
N PRO A 155 -15.23 -10.25 7.57
CA PRO A 155 -14.72 -10.99 6.43
C PRO A 155 -15.42 -10.56 5.14
N GLY A 156 -14.75 -10.79 4.02
CA GLY A 156 -15.33 -10.77 2.69
C GLY A 156 -14.54 -11.69 1.78
N TRP A 157 -15.14 -12.17 0.70
CA TRP A 157 -14.46 -13.06 -0.23
C TRP A 157 -15.12 -13.03 -1.61
N ARG A 158 -14.39 -13.49 -2.61
CA ARG A 158 -14.89 -13.65 -3.97
C ARG A 158 -14.36 -14.95 -4.55
N GLY A 159 -15.24 -15.66 -5.22
CA GLY A 159 -14.93 -16.97 -5.75
C GLY A 159 -16.19 -17.76 -6.07
N ALA A 160 -16.02 -19.05 -6.29
CA ALA A 160 -17.10 -19.97 -6.58
C ALA A 160 -17.76 -20.47 -5.29
N SER A 161 -17.00 -20.86 -4.26
CA SER A 161 -17.51 -21.41 -3.00
C SER A 161 -16.42 -21.48 -1.93
N LEU A 162 -16.80 -21.28 -0.66
CA LEU A 162 -15.90 -21.55 0.47
C LEU A 162 -15.88 -23.06 0.80
N ASN A 163 -14.78 -23.51 1.41
CA ASN A 163 -14.57 -24.89 1.89
C ASN A 163 -14.71 -25.95 0.79
N ASP A 164 -14.17 -25.66 -0.40
CA ASP A 164 -14.12 -26.62 -1.50
C ASP A 164 -12.80 -26.56 -2.29
N THR A 165 -12.75 -27.30 -3.39
CA THR A 165 -11.55 -27.40 -4.24
C THR A 165 -11.70 -26.62 -5.55
N THR A 166 -12.59 -25.64 -5.62
CA THR A 166 -12.77 -24.77 -6.78
C THR A 166 -11.90 -23.52 -6.67
N ASN A 167 -11.46 -22.97 -7.81
CA ASN A 167 -10.58 -21.81 -7.78
C ASN A 167 -11.42 -20.58 -7.44
N ASP A 168 -11.03 -19.90 -6.38
CA ASP A 168 -11.59 -18.63 -5.98
C ASP A 168 -10.70 -17.48 -6.46
N ARG A 169 -10.94 -16.28 -5.95
CA ARG A 169 -10.12 -15.09 -6.25
C ARG A 169 -9.41 -14.55 -5.03
N GLY A 170 -9.96 -14.75 -3.85
CA GLY A 170 -9.33 -14.34 -2.61
C GLY A 170 -10.33 -13.88 -1.57
N TRP A 171 -9.78 -13.40 -0.47
CA TRP A 171 -10.54 -12.98 0.68
C TRP A 171 -9.96 -11.72 1.30
N VAL A 172 -10.79 -11.09 2.12
CA VAL A 172 -10.48 -9.84 2.80
C VAL A 172 -10.93 -9.92 4.24
N MET A 173 -10.23 -9.20 5.12
CA MET A 173 -10.58 -9.06 6.52
C MET A 173 -10.36 -7.62 6.96
N THR A 174 -11.44 -6.98 7.41
CA THR A 174 -11.40 -5.65 7.99
C THR A 174 -11.31 -5.74 9.51
N PHE A 175 -10.27 -5.17 10.10
CA PHE A 175 -10.13 -5.02 11.54
C PHE A 175 -10.46 -3.58 11.96
N GLU A 176 -11.37 -3.45 12.90
CA GLU A 176 -11.65 -2.19 13.59
C GLU A 176 -11.27 -2.32 15.06
N ILE A 177 -10.17 -1.68 15.44
CA ILE A 177 -9.59 -1.76 16.78
C ILE A 177 -9.81 -0.41 17.47
N PRO A 178 -10.79 -0.30 18.39
CA PRO A 178 -10.98 0.92 19.17
C PRO A 178 -9.73 1.24 20.01
N PHE A 179 -9.33 2.50 20.07
CA PHE A 179 -8.22 2.93 20.94
C PHE A 179 -8.50 2.62 22.42
N SER A 180 -9.78 2.64 22.83
CA SER A 180 -10.19 2.23 24.18
C SER A 180 -9.86 0.78 24.50
N THR A 181 -9.86 -0.11 23.50
CA THR A 181 -9.45 -1.52 23.65
C THR A 181 -7.97 -1.65 23.96
N LEU A 182 -7.17 -0.69 23.51
CA LEU A 182 -5.73 -0.59 23.79
C LEU A 182 -5.43 0.19 25.08
N GLY A 183 -6.47 0.61 25.82
CA GLY A 183 -6.35 1.41 27.04
C GLY A 183 -6.12 2.91 26.80
N LEU A 184 -6.41 3.41 25.59
CA LEU A 184 -6.18 4.80 25.19
C LEU A 184 -7.51 5.55 25.04
N SER A 185 -7.51 6.86 25.34
CA SER A 185 -8.69 7.71 25.18
C SER A 185 -8.92 8.21 23.75
N GLY A 186 -7.99 7.91 22.83
CA GLY A 186 -7.99 8.36 21.45
C GLY A 186 -6.66 7.97 20.77
N PRO A 187 -6.45 8.37 19.50
CA PRO A 187 -5.22 8.07 18.80
C PRO A 187 -4.00 8.72 19.48
N PRO A 188 -2.80 8.13 19.31
CA PRO A 188 -1.55 8.80 19.63
C PRO A 188 -1.40 10.15 18.91
N ALA A 189 -0.50 10.99 19.42
CA ALA A 189 -0.14 12.23 18.75
C ALA A 189 0.45 11.96 17.36
N ALA A 190 0.22 12.86 16.40
CA ALA A 190 0.83 12.76 15.06
C ALA A 190 2.37 12.65 15.16
N GLY A 191 2.93 11.75 14.37
CA GLY A 191 4.34 11.37 14.38
C GLY A 191 4.70 10.28 15.39
N SER A 192 3.80 9.88 16.29
CA SER A 192 4.04 8.75 17.19
C SER A 192 4.23 7.45 16.41
N GLU A 193 5.04 6.55 16.94
CA GLU A 193 5.36 5.27 16.31
C GLU A 193 5.03 4.10 17.22
N TRP A 194 4.38 3.09 16.66
CA TRP A 194 4.17 1.76 17.23
C TRP A 194 4.87 0.71 16.38
N LYS A 195 4.97 -0.51 16.90
CA LYS A 195 5.28 -1.67 16.06
C LYS A 195 4.04 -2.27 15.46
N LEU A 196 4.15 -2.70 14.22
CA LEU A 196 3.10 -3.41 13.48
C LEU A 196 3.70 -4.62 12.79
N GLY A 197 3.09 -5.78 13.04
CA GLY A 197 3.27 -6.99 12.26
C GLY A 197 1.92 -7.43 11.69
N VAL A 198 1.91 -7.91 10.46
CA VAL A 198 0.72 -8.54 9.84
C VAL A 198 1.13 -9.93 9.39
N LEU A 199 0.35 -10.94 9.77
CA LEU A 199 0.52 -12.31 9.28
C LEU A 199 -0.75 -12.72 8.55
N VAL A 200 -0.58 -13.49 7.48
CA VAL A 200 -1.66 -14.20 6.79
C VAL A 200 -1.38 -15.68 6.88
N HIS A 201 -2.36 -16.39 7.41
CA HIS A 201 -2.44 -17.84 7.54
C HIS A 201 -3.24 -18.37 6.36
N ASP A 202 -2.88 -19.56 5.89
CA ASP A 202 -3.33 -20.11 4.61
C ASP A 202 -3.55 -21.61 4.72
N ARG A 203 -4.62 -22.11 4.12
CA ARG A 203 -4.93 -23.53 4.05
C ARG A 203 -5.70 -23.85 2.77
N ASP A 204 -5.16 -24.74 1.95
CA ASP A 204 -5.75 -25.09 0.64
C ASP A 204 -6.73 -26.28 0.64
N GLU A 205 -6.91 -27.00 1.77
CA GLU A 205 -7.76 -28.21 1.83
C GLU A 205 -8.24 -28.60 3.25
N GLN A 206 -9.42 -29.23 3.33
CA GLN A 206 -10.02 -29.70 4.60
C GLN A 206 -9.08 -30.57 5.45
N SER A 207 -8.45 -31.57 4.85
CA SER A 207 -7.67 -32.61 5.55
C SER A 207 -6.16 -32.36 5.56
N GLY A 208 -5.69 -31.27 4.95
CA GLY A 208 -4.27 -30.93 4.85
C GLY A 208 -3.69 -30.31 6.12
N GLY A 209 -2.43 -29.87 6.03
CA GLY A 209 -1.86 -28.97 7.02
C GLY A 209 -2.12 -27.52 6.65
N ALA A 210 -1.90 -26.60 7.59
CA ALA A 210 -1.74 -25.19 7.24
C ALA A 210 -0.49 -25.01 6.37
N ASN A 211 -0.59 -24.13 5.38
CA ASN A 211 0.53 -23.69 4.57
C ASN A 211 1.42 -22.72 5.38
N ALA A 212 2.56 -22.33 4.81
CA ALA A 212 3.47 -21.43 5.48
C ALA A 212 2.89 -20.00 5.55
N ASP A 213 2.85 -19.43 6.75
CA ASP A 213 2.46 -18.04 6.96
C ASP A 213 3.30 -17.09 6.10
N THR A 214 2.63 -16.07 5.55
CA THR A 214 3.30 -14.88 5.00
C THR A 214 3.15 -13.71 5.96
N PHE A 215 4.11 -12.78 5.95
CA PHE A 215 4.12 -11.69 6.93
C PHE A 215 4.74 -10.40 6.44
N TRP A 216 4.28 -9.29 7.00
CA TRP A 216 4.88 -7.97 6.88
C TRP A 216 5.32 -7.41 8.24
N PRO A 217 6.52 -6.81 8.31
CA PRO A 217 7.62 -6.96 7.35
C PRO A 217 8.12 -8.41 7.32
N GLU A 218 8.97 -8.75 6.35
CA GLU A 218 9.60 -10.07 6.15
C GLU A 218 10.55 -10.46 7.31
N SER A 219 10.88 -9.50 8.17
CA SER A 219 11.60 -9.78 9.41
C SER A 219 10.69 -10.32 10.52
N THR A 220 9.37 -10.18 10.38
CA THR A 220 8.42 -10.46 11.46
C THR A 220 8.57 -11.88 12.01
N ARG A 221 8.71 -11.94 13.32
CA ARG A 221 8.55 -13.13 14.14
C ARG A 221 7.45 -12.81 15.14
N ARG A 222 6.39 -13.62 15.13
CA ARG A 222 5.16 -13.38 15.91
C ARG A 222 5.42 -13.04 17.37
N ASP A 223 6.40 -13.70 17.97
CA ASP A 223 6.67 -13.61 19.40
C ASP A 223 7.87 -12.68 19.72
N GLN A 224 8.31 -11.85 18.77
CA GLN A 224 9.44 -10.93 18.95
C GLN A 224 9.10 -9.53 18.39
N PRO A 225 8.51 -8.62 19.20
CA PRO A 225 8.15 -7.27 18.75
C PRO A 225 9.27 -6.47 18.09
N ALA A 226 10.53 -6.68 18.49
CA ALA A 226 11.71 -6.05 17.87
C ALA A 226 11.87 -6.34 16.37
N SER A 227 11.26 -7.42 15.88
CA SER A 227 11.32 -7.85 14.48
C SER A 227 10.22 -7.25 13.59
N TRP A 228 9.23 -6.59 14.19
CA TRP A 228 8.07 -6.04 13.48
C TRP A 228 8.40 -4.71 12.81
N GLY A 229 7.53 -4.30 11.89
CA GLY A 229 7.62 -3.02 11.18
C GLY A 229 7.17 -1.87 12.06
N THR A 230 7.12 -0.68 11.47
CA THR A 230 6.71 0.53 12.18
C THR A 230 5.38 1.03 11.65
N LEU A 231 4.42 1.27 12.54
CA LEU A 231 3.20 2.03 12.26
C LEU A 231 3.41 3.44 12.80
N ARG A 232 3.44 4.43 11.91
CA ARG A 232 3.53 5.85 12.28
C ARG A 232 2.18 6.52 12.09
N PHE A 233 1.76 7.32 13.07
CA PHE A 233 0.48 8.03 13.03
C PHE A 233 0.64 9.36 12.27
N GLY A 234 0.03 9.47 11.10
CA GLY A 234 0.13 10.62 10.19
C GLY A 234 1.21 10.47 9.11
N LEU A 235 1.04 11.18 7.99
CA LEU A 235 2.01 11.20 6.88
C LEU A 235 3.28 11.98 7.25
N PRO A 236 4.43 11.70 6.60
CA PRO A 236 5.66 12.47 6.84
C PRO A 236 5.57 13.85 6.19
N GLY A 237 5.91 14.90 6.93
CA GLY A 237 6.03 16.25 6.38
C GLY A 237 7.46 16.56 5.94
N TYR A 238 7.59 17.40 4.92
CA TYR A 238 8.86 18.03 4.55
C TYR A 238 8.80 19.53 4.81
N VAL A 239 9.68 20.02 5.68
CA VAL A 239 9.82 21.45 5.92
C VAL A 239 11.18 21.87 5.39
N ALA A 240 11.18 22.46 4.20
CA ALA A 240 12.38 23.06 3.63
C ALA A 240 12.88 24.18 4.54
N GLN A 241 14.20 24.30 4.68
CA GLN A 241 14.77 25.49 5.31
C GLN A 241 14.49 26.70 4.42
N THR A 242 14.16 27.85 5.03
CA THR A 242 13.95 29.11 4.32
C THR A 242 15.30 29.69 3.89
N SER A 243 15.92 29.05 2.88
CA SER A 243 17.14 29.50 2.23
C SER A 243 16.82 29.88 0.78
N PRO A 244 17.49 30.89 0.21
CA PRO A 244 17.35 31.20 -1.22
C PRO A 244 17.72 29.98 -2.08
N VAL A 245 16.92 29.71 -3.11
CA VAL A 245 17.25 28.69 -4.10
C VAL A 245 18.52 29.12 -4.85
N THR A 246 19.52 28.24 -4.88
CA THR A 246 20.81 28.47 -5.55
C THR A 246 21.01 27.62 -6.80
N GLY A 247 20.13 26.64 -7.04
CA GLY A 247 20.12 25.86 -8.29
C GLY A 247 18.88 24.98 -8.45
N GLN A 248 18.76 24.42 -9.65
CA GLN A 248 17.69 23.51 -10.04
C GLN A 248 18.20 22.47 -11.05
N ALA A 249 17.55 21.31 -11.09
CA ALA A 249 17.76 20.27 -12.09
C ALA A 249 16.43 19.66 -12.52
N THR A 250 16.33 19.32 -13.80
CA THR A 250 15.26 18.51 -14.36
C THR A 250 15.85 17.17 -14.78
N ILE A 251 15.26 16.08 -14.30
CA ILE A 251 15.76 14.71 -14.47
C ILE A 251 14.66 13.91 -15.16
N ARG A 252 14.97 13.36 -16.33
CA ARG A 252 14.11 12.47 -17.13
C ARG A 252 15.00 11.65 -18.06
N ARG A 253 14.51 10.52 -18.57
CA ARG A 253 15.21 9.75 -19.61
C ARG A 253 15.43 10.59 -20.86
N ALA A 254 16.67 10.67 -21.36
CA ALA A 254 17.05 11.60 -22.43
C ALA A 254 16.60 11.13 -23.83
N THR A 255 16.77 9.84 -24.13
CA THR A 255 16.34 9.20 -25.39
C THR A 255 15.66 7.86 -25.08
N GLN A 256 14.92 7.28 -26.01
CA GLN A 256 14.19 6.04 -25.78
C GLN A 256 15.13 4.90 -25.32
N SER A 257 16.34 4.87 -25.87
CA SER A 257 17.40 3.89 -25.57
C SER A 257 18.30 4.24 -24.37
N ASP A 258 18.04 5.34 -23.65
CA ASP A 258 18.82 5.74 -22.49
C ASP A 258 18.31 5.03 -21.22
N GLY A 259 19.19 4.38 -20.45
CA GLY A 259 18.79 3.62 -19.26
C GLY A 259 18.85 4.39 -17.94
N THR A 260 18.94 5.73 -17.96
CA THR A 260 19.25 6.51 -16.74
C THR A 260 18.07 6.66 -15.79
N VAL A 261 16.84 6.62 -16.31
CA VAL A 261 15.59 6.65 -15.54
C VAL A 261 14.80 5.41 -15.93
N PRO A 262 15.07 4.25 -15.30
CA PRO A 262 14.27 3.06 -15.52
C PRO A 262 12.89 3.23 -14.87
N ASP A 263 11.85 2.76 -15.55
CA ASP A 263 10.49 2.68 -15.06
C ASP A 263 9.75 1.43 -15.54
N ALA A 264 8.76 0.97 -14.78
CA ALA A 264 7.96 -0.19 -15.18
C ALA A 264 6.62 -0.19 -14.46
N ASP A 265 5.55 -0.60 -15.16
CA ASP A 265 4.41 -1.18 -14.46
C ASP A 265 4.69 -2.64 -14.07
N VAL A 266 4.04 -3.07 -12.99
CA VAL A 266 3.98 -4.48 -12.59
C VAL A 266 2.54 -4.88 -12.32
N GLY A 267 2.18 -6.08 -12.78
CA GLY A 267 0.81 -6.59 -12.74
C GLY A 267 0.11 -6.41 -14.09
N SER A 268 -1.09 -5.84 -14.06
CA SER A 268 -1.86 -5.52 -15.27
C SER A 268 -1.18 -4.41 -16.06
N THR A 269 -1.13 -4.57 -17.39
CA THR A 269 -0.58 -3.57 -18.30
C THR A 269 -1.59 -3.19 -19.37
N ILE A 270 -1.37 -2.08 -20.06
CA ILE A 270 -2.33 -1.57 -21.05
C ILE A 270 -2.57 -2.55 -22.19
N THR A 271 -1.54 -3.31 -22.59
CA THR A 271 -1.62 -4.31 -23.66
C THR A 271 -2.25 -5.64 -23.24
N ASN A 272 -2.38 -5.89 -21.92
CA ASN A 272 -2.92 -7.12 -21.36
C ASN A 272 -3.71 -6.83 -20.06
N GLN A 273 -4.72 -5.97 -20.17
CA GLN A 273 -5.50 -5.54 -19.01
C GLN A 273 -6.40 -6.65 -18.49
N CYS A 274 -6.40 -6.86 -17.17
CA CYS A 274 -7.32 -7.79 -16.51
C CYS A 274 -7.37 -9.19 -17.16
N PRO A 275 -6.22 -9.87 -17.36
CA PRO A 275 -6.25 -11.16 -18.03
C PRO A 275 -7.11 -12.14 -17.22
N GLY A 276 -7.95 -12.89 -17.94
CA GLY A 276 -9.18 -13.43 -17.33
C GLY A 276 -9.19 -14.92 -17.03
N ASP A 277 -8.40 -15.73 -17.75
CA ASP A 277 -8.46 -17.18 -17.57
C ASP A 277 -7.66 -17.65 -16.35
N ASP A 278 -8.20 -18.68 -15.68
CA ASP A 278 -7.65 -19.23 -14.45
C ASP A 278 -6.19 -19.69 -14.57
N PHE A 279 -5.78 -20.20 -15.73
CA PHE A 279 -4.40 -20.62 -15.89
C PHE A 279 -3.48 -19.40 -15.88
N HIS A 280 -3.81 -18.37 -16.67
CA HIS A 280 -3.02 -17.16 -16.76
C HIS A 280 -2.90 -16.43 -15.43
N ILE A 281 -4.01 -16.20 -14.72
CA ILE A 281 -4.01 -15.43 -13.47
C ILE A 281 -3.14 -16.08 -12.40
N TRP A 282 -3.16 -17.41 -12.27
CA TRP A 282 -2.44 -18.13 -11.22
C TRP A 282 -1.00 -18.50 -11.60
N ASN A 283 -0.69 -18.68 -12.89
CA ASN A 283 0.60 -19.21 -13.33
C ASN A 283 1.50 -18.18 -14.03
N GLU A 284 0.92 -17.16 -14.68
CA GLU A 284 1.67 -16.26 -15.55
C GLU A 284 1.66 -14.82 -15.05
N TRP A 285 0.49 -14.30 -14.66
CA TRP A 285 0.25 -12.88 -14.42
C TRP A 285 1.31 -12.23 -13.53
N ALA A 286 1.58 -12.81 -12.36
CA ALA A 286 2.50 -12.22 -11.39
C ALA A 286 3.99 -12.27 -11.79
N ASN A 287 4.33 -13.00 -12.85
CA ASN A 287 5.71 -13.18 -13.33
C ASN A 287 5.94 -12.53 -14.71
N ARG A 288 4.95 -11.82 -15.25
CA ARG A 288 5.13 -11.04 -16.48
C ARG A 288 5.92 -9.76 -16.20
N ASN A 289 6.80 -9.43 -17.15
CA ASN A 289 7.55 -8.18 -17.20
C ASN A 289 7.14 -7.42 -18.47
N THR A 290 7.01 -6.12 -18.30
CA THR A 290 6.54 -5.16 -19.33
C THR A 290 7.33 -3.85 -19.24
N GLY A 291 8.55 -3.90 -18.68
CA GLY A 291 9.35 -2.71 -18.43
C GLY A 291 9.80 -1.96 -19.70
N ASP A 292 9.59 -2.51 -20.90
CA ASP A 292 9.87 -1.85 -22.17
C ASP A 292 8.62 -1.20 -22.81
N ALA A 293 7.46 -1.25 -22.13
CA ALA A 293 6.22 -0.68 -22.63
C ALA A 293 6.31 0.87 -22.67
N PRO A 294 5.84 1.53 -23.74
CA PRO A 294 5.91 2.99 -23.89
C PRO A 294 4.87 3.75 -23.03
N ASP A 295 4.09 3.01 -22.27
CA ASP A 295 3.01 3.46 -21.41
C ASP A 295 2.86 2.51 -20.21
N PHE A 296 2.11 2.95 -19.20
CA PHE A 296 1.85 2.16 -18.00
C PHE A 296 0.48 2.44 -17.40
N ASN A 297 -0.01 1.48 -16.62
CA ASN A 297 -1.24 1.60 -15.83
C ASN A 297 -0.92 1.76 -14.33
N ILE A 298 -1.72 2.56 -13.63
CA ILE A 298 -1.82 2.54 -12.17
C ILE A 298 -3.27 2.20 -11.84
N GLN A 299 -3.49 1.08 -11.14
CA GLN A 299 -4.84 0.59 -10.88
C GLN A 299 -4.97 -0.30 -9.62
N ASN A 300 -6.01 -0.08 -8.81
CA ASN A 300 -6.44 -0.90 -7.67
C ASN A 300 -7.92 -0.63 -7.37
N GLN A 301 -8.62 -1.57 -6.76
CA GLN A 301 -10.02 -1.42 -6.35
C GLN A 301 -10.35 -2.30 -5.13
N SER A 302 -11.56 -2.20 -4.57
CA SER A 302 -11.93 -2.98 -3.38
C SER A 302 -12.44 -4.39 -3.69
N ASP A 303 -12.98 -4.64 -4.89
CA ASP A 303 -13.40 -6.00 -5.27
C ASP A 303 -12.16 -6.89 -5.43
N ILE A 304 -11.99 -7.83 -4.50
CA ILE A 304 -10.88 -8.78 -4.48
C ILE A 304 -10.90 -9.72 -5.69
N ALA A 305 -12.00 -9.82 -6.45
CA ALA A 305 -12.03 -10.62 -7.68
C ALA A 305 -11.14 -10.09 -8.80
N ASP A 306 -10.90 -8.78 -8.80
CA ASP A 306 -10.33 -8.03 -9.93
C ASP A 306 -8.85 -7.72 -9.77
N TRP A 307 -8.17 -8.37 -8.81
CA TRP A 307 -6.73 -8.20 -8.68
C TRP A 307 -5.92 -8.47 -9.96
N PRO A 308 -6.35 -9.28 -10.95
CA PRO A 308 -5.64 -9.37 -12.23
C PRO A 308 -5.61 -8.04 -13.00
N CYS A 309 -6.46 -7.06 -12.66
CA CYS A 309 -6.46 -5.71 -13.20
C CYS A 309 -5.48 -4.76 -12.48
N PHE A 310 -4.89 -5.17 -11.35
CA PHE A 310 -4.14 -4.25 -10.52
C PHE A 310 -2.77 -3.98 -11.11
N ALA A 311 -2.34 -2.72 -11.03
CA ALA A 311 -1.09 -2.26 -11.63
C ALA A 311 -0.40 -1.25 -10.71
N ARG A 312 0.88 -1.47 -10.44
CA ARG A 312 1.75 -0.55 -9.70
C ARG A 312 2.81 -0.01 -10.65
N TYR A 313 3.22 1.22 -10.45
CA TYR A 313 4.27 1.83 -11.26
C TYR A 313 5.52 2.09 -10.43
N TYR A 314 6.70 1.72 -10.95
CA TYR A 314 8.00 1.92 -10.32
C TYR A 314 8.83 2.87 -11.19
N VAL A 315 9.55 3.80 -10.56
CA VAL A 315 10.48 4.68 -11.27
C VAL A 315 11.69 5.03 -10.39
N THR A 316 12.87 5.07 -11.00
CA THR A 316 14.12 5.45 -10.30
C THR A 316 14.74 6.67 -10.96
N PHE A 317 15.00 7.73 -10.19
CA PHE A 317 15.71 8.91 -10.67
C PHE A 317 17.11 9.01 -10.06
N PRO A 318 18.17 9.13 -10.88
CA PRO A 318 19.51 9.43 -10.39
C PRO A 318 19.54 10.87 -9.88
N LEU A 319 20.27 11.13 -8.79
CA LEU A 319 20.37 12.47 -8.19
C LEU A 319 21.76 13.10 -8.39
N SER A 320 22.59 12.53 -9.27
CA SER A 320 23.98 12.95 -9.51
C SER A 320 24.12 14.32 -10.19
N SER A 321 23.04 14.86 -10.77
CA SER A 321 22.99 16.21 -11.32
C SER A 321 22.96 17.30 -10.25
N ILE A 322 22.65 16.95 -8.99
CA ILE A 322 22.63 17.85 -7.85
C ILE A 322 24.05 17.88 -7.25
N PRO A 323 24.72 19.05 -7.17
CA PRO A 323 26.07 19.14 -6.59
C PRO A 323 26.08 18.62 -5.15
N ALA A 324 27.18 18.03 -4.67
CA ALA A 324 27.30 17.56 -3.30
C ALA A 324 27.20 18.69 -2.26
N GLY A 325 26.69 18.37 -1.07
CA GLY A 325 26.58 19.31 0.07
C GLY A 325 25.43 20.31 -0.02
N LYS A 326 24.52 20.15 -0.99
CA LYS A 326 23.34 21.01 -1.13
C LYS A 326 22.21 20.58 -0.21
N ARG A 327 21.26 21.47 0.00
CA ARG A 327 20.03 21.20 0.74
C ARG A 327 18.86 21.26 -0.22
N ILE A 328 18.14 20.15 -0.35
CA ILE A 328 16.90 20.13 -1.15
C ILE A 328 15.94 21.18 -0.59
N VAL A 329 15.27 21.89 -1.48
CA VAL A 329 14.25 22.89 -1.15
C VAL A 329 12.88 22.38 -1.57
N SER A 330 12.78 21.85 -2.79
CA SER A 330 11.58 21.16 -3.27
C SER A 330 11.95 20.09 -4.30
N ALA A 331 11.12 19.07 -4.43
CA ALA A 331 11.17 18.14 -5.54
C ALA A 331 9.76 17.73 -5.98
N THR A 332 9.52 17.77 -7.30
CA THR A 332 8.22 17.51 -7.90
C THR A 332 8.35 16.41 -8.94
N LEU A 333 7.64 15.29 -8.74
CA LEU A 333 7.44 14.28 -9.78
C LEU A 333 6.30 14.74 -10.69
N THR A 334 6.48 14.66 -12.01
CA THR A 334 5.43 14.92 -13.01
C THR A 334 5.25 13.71 -13.92
N LEU A 335 4.01 13.26 -14.08
CA LEU A 335 3.59 12.21 -15.02
C LEU A 335 2.50 12.74 -15.96
N HIS A 336 2.40 12.21 -17.17
CA HIS A 336 1.41 12.63 -18.16
C HIS A 336 0.38 11.55 -18.41
N GLN A 337 -0.86 11.83 -18.02
CA GLN A 337 -2.01 10.95 -18.21
C GLN A 337 -2.60 11.14 -19.61
N TYR A 338 -2.87 10.05 -20.32
CA TYR A 338 -3.52 10.11 -21.64
C TYR A 338 -4.82 9.32 -21.74
N GLY A 339 -5.15 8.51 -20.73
CA GLY A 339 -6.39 7.72 -20.70
C GLY A 339 -6.75 7.20 -19.31
N ASN A 340 -7.85 6.44 -19.23
CA ASN A 340 -8.35 5.81 -18.01
C ASN A 340 -8.95 4.45 -18.32
N SER A 341 -9.14 3.66 -17.26
CA SER A 341 -9.95 2.43 -17.29
C SER A 341 -11.44 2.74 -17.40
N GLY A 342 -12.19 1.81 -17.99
CA GLY A 342 -13.64 1.90 -18.19
C GLY A 342 -14.09 2.47 -19.54
N ASP A 343 -15.35 2.25 -19.88
CA ASP A 343 -15.99 2.87 -21.04
C ASP A 343 -16.21 4.37 -20.82
N ALA A 344 -16.56 5.08 -21.89
CA ALA A 344 -16.84 6.51 -21.86
C ALA A 344 -17.89 6.86 -20.77
N GLY A 345 -17.48 7.70 -19.82
CA GLY A 345 -18.32 8.16 -18.71
C GLY A 345 -18.34 7.27 -17.47
N GLN A 346 -17.57 6.17 -17.44
CA GLN A 346 -17.48 5.30 -16.26
C GLN A 346 -16.23 5.55 -15.40
N ALA A 347 -15.22 6.22 -15.93
CA ALA A 347 -13.96 6.43 -15.23
C ALA A 347 -14.15 7.32 -13.98
N GLU A 348 -13.55 6.91 -12.87
CA GLU A 348 -13.66 7.59 -11.58
C GLU A 348 -12.35 8.31 -11.19
N PRO A 349 -12.38 9.40 -10.41
CA PRO A 349 -11.17 9.97 -9.81
C PRO A 349 -10.44 8.95 -8.93
N SER A 350 -9.11 9.05 -8.89
CA SER A 350 -8.25 8.13 -8.11
C SER A 350 -7.29 8.93 -7.22
N TRP A 351 -7.10 8.47 -5.99
CA TRP A 351 -6.03 8.96 -5.13
C TRP A 351 -4.76 8.12 -5.35
N ILE A 352 -3.86 8.63 -6.19
CA ILE A 352 -2.60 7.95 -6.48
C ILE A 352 -1.58 8.31 -5.41
N GLN A 353 -1.20 7.30 -4.61
CA GLN A 353 -0.21 7.40 -3.55
C GLN A 353 1.20 7.31 -4.10
N VAL A 354 2.13 7.94 -3.40
CA VAL A 354 3.57 7.77 -3.59
C VAL A 354 4.13 7.01 -2.39
N LEU A 355 4.90 5.98 -2.70
CA LEU A 355 5.70 5.21 -1.75
C LEU A 355 7.15 5.22 -2.20
N THR A 356 8.04 4.85 -1.29
CA THR A 356 9.46 4.68 -1.57
C THR A 356 9.83 3.21 -1.45
N THR A 357 10.91 2.82 -2.13
CA THR A 357 11.60 1.57 -1.85
C THR A 357 13.09 1.82 -1.66
N ASN A 358 13.72 0.98 -0.86
CA ASN A 358 15.14 1.04 -0.54
C ASN A 358 15.95 -0.06 -1.23
N ALA A 359 15.31 -0.96 -1.98
CA ALA A 359 15.96 -1.97 -2.77
C ALA A 359 16.08 -1.53 -4.24
N ASP A 360 17.15 -1.98 -4.88
CA ASP A 360 17.34 -1.80 -6.31
C ASP A 360 16.48 -2.80 -7.10
N TRP A 361 16.20 -2.48 -8.36
CA TRP A 361 15.43 -3.32 -9.26
C TRP A 361 15.87 -3.10 -10.71
N GLN A 362 15.51 -4.03 -11.59
CA GLN A 362 15.92 -4.02 -12.99
C GLN A 362 14.68 -4.01 -13.87
N GLU A 363 14.58 -2.98 -14.72
CA GLU A 363 13.44 -2.77 -15.64
C GLU A 363 13.14 -3.98 -16.51
N ALA A 364 14.18 -4.63 -17.05
CA ALA A 364 14.05 -5.79 -17.94
C ALA A 364 13.67 -7.11 -17.23
N SER A 365 13.49 -7.12 -15.90
CA SER A 365 13.15 -8.35 -15.17
C SER A 365 12.19 -8.15 -14.00
N VAL A 366 11.77 -6.93 -13.72
CA VAL A 366 10.83 -6.65 -12.63
C VAL A 366 9.44 -7.22 -12.92
N THR A 367 8.83 -7.86 -11.95
CA THR A 367 7.51 -8.49 -12.02
C THR A 367 6.75 -8.21 -10.73
N TRP A 368 5.45 -8.52 -10.70
CA TRP A 368 4.66 -8.40 -9.46
C TRP A 368 5.30 -9.16 -8.29
N ASN A 369 5.85 -10.36 -8.55
CA ASN A 369 6.42 -11.25 -7.52
C ASN A 369 7.83 -10.89 -7.06
N ASN A 370 8.60 -10.16 -7.86
CA ASN A 370 9.99 -9.81 -7.51
C ASN A 370 10.22 -8.30 -7.31
N ALA A 371 9.21 -7.47 -7.57
CA ALA A 371 9.31 -6.03 -7.37
C ALA A 371 9.60 -5.71 -5.89
N PRO A 372 10.47 -4.72 -5.61
CA PRO A 372 10.73 -4.28 -4.26
C PRO A 372 9.47 -3.88 -3.51
N LEU A 373 9.27 -4.41 -2.31
CA LEU A 373 8.15 -3.98 -1.46
C LEU A 373 8.33 -2.52 -1.01
N ALA A 374 7.21 -1.88 -0.68
CA ALA A 374 7.18 -0.55 -0.09
C ALA A 374 8.01 -0.48 1.20
N TRP A 375 8.90 0.51 1.27
CA TRP A 375 9.68 0.83 2.46
C TRP A 375 8.95 1.83 3.35
N GLU A 376 8.34 2.86 2.74
CA GLU A 376 7.54 3.89 3.40
C GLU A 376 6.56 4.54 2.39
N ASN A 377 5.28 4.71 2.76
CA ASN A 377 4.34 5.58 2.03
C ASN A 377 4.47 7.04 2.50
N ILE A 378 4.42 8.00 1.58
CA ILE A 378 4.79 9.40 1.88
C ILE A 378 3.69 10.43 1.57
N GLY A 379 2.74 10.11 0.70
CA GLY A 379 1.67 11.04 0.30
C GLY A 379 0.93 10.58 -0.95
N GLY A 380 0.24 11.48 -1.62
CA GLY A 380 -0.48 11.19 -2.85
C GLY A 380 -1.10 12.43 -3.47
N THR A 381 -1.81 12.27 -4.59
CA THR A 381 -2.54 13.33 -5.28
C THR A 381 -3.76 12.74 -5.98
N TRP A 382 -4.87 13.49 -5.96
CA TRP A 382 -6.07 13.15 -6.72
C TRP A 382 -5.83 13.36 -8.21
N VAL A 383 -6.07 12.32 -9.00
CA VAL A 383 -5.98 12.33 -10.46
C VAL A 383 -7.39 12.15 -11.04
N ASN A 384 -7.85 13.15 -11.77
CA ASN A 384 -9.18 13.13 -12.39
C ASN A 384 -9.18 12.33 -13.70
N PRO A 385 -10.34 11.77 -14.09
CA PRO A 385 -10.48 11.13 -15.38
C PRO A 385 -10.25 12.09 -16.56
N VAL A 386 -9.53 11.62 -17.57
CA VAL A 386 -9.52 12.23 -18.92
C VAL A 386 -10.95 12.20 -19.49
N GLN A 387 -11.49 13.37 -19.85
CA GLN A 387 -12.86 13.51 -20.40
C GLN A 387 -12.93 13.35 -21.92
N SER A 388 -11.82 13.62 -22.61
CA SER A 388 -11.67 13.51 -24.06
C SER A 388 -10.19 13.28 -24.38
N MET A 389 -9.88 12.59 -25.49
CA MET A 389 -8.50 12.29 -25.87
C MET A 389 -7.63 13.57 -25.85
N PRO A 390 -6.64 13.64 -24.94
CA PRO A 390 -5.82 14.82 -24.82
C PRO A 390 -4.81 14.87 -25.97
N GLN A 391 -4.33 16.07 -26.30
CA GLN A 391 -3.15 16.18 -27.14
C GLN A 391 -1.93 15.65 -26.38
N TRP A 392 -0.99 15.04 -27.10
CA TRP A 392 0.30 14.67 -26.54
C TRP A 392 1.01 15.90 -25.96
N PRO A 393 1.68 15.78 -24.79
CA PRO A 393 2.00 14.53 -24.09
C PRO A 393 0.89 13.92 -23.22
N GLY A 394 -0.27 14.57 -23.08
CA GLY A 394 -1.31 14.21 -22.13
C GLY A 394 -1.52 15.30 -21.07
N ILE A 395 -2.33 15.00 -20.05
CA ILE A 395 -2.58 15.88 -18.91
C ILE A 395 -1.49 15.66 -17.87
N ALA A 396 -0.74 16.72 -17.53
CA ALA A 396 0.29 16.66 -16.51
C ALA A 396 -0.31 16.62 -15.09
N TRP A 397 0.16 15.67 -14.29
CA TRP A 397 -0.12 15.55 -12.86
C TRP A 397 1.18 15.58 -12.08
N SER A 398 1.15 16.18 -10.89
CA SER A 398 2.35 16.39 -10.10
C SER A 398 2.18 15.93 -8.65
N TRP A 399 3.23 15.34 -8.09
CA TRP A 399 3.33 14.92 -6.70
C TRP A 399 4.52 15.62 -6.03
N ASP A 400 4.31 16.12 -4.82
CA ASP A 400 5.42 16.55 -3.97
C ASP A 400 6.17 15.32 -3.43
N VAL A 401 7.43 15.18 -3.83
CA VAL A 401 8.33 14.10 -3.41
C VAL A 401 9.56 14.65 -2.70
N SER A 402 9.49 15.89 -2.22
CA SER A 402 10.60 16.60 -1.57
C SER A 402 11.19 15.82 -0.40
N TYR A 403 10.33 15.20 0.42
CA TYR A 403 10.75 14.32 1.51
C TYR A 403 11.62 13.15 1.01
N ALA A 404 11.14 12.40 0.03
CA ALA A 404 11.85 11.23 -0.50
C ALA A 404 13.17 11.63 -1.18
N VAL A 405 13.17 12.70 -1.97
CA VAL A 405 14.37 13.20 -2.66
C VAL A 405 15.41 13.71 -1.68
N ALA A 406 15.00 14.47 -0.66
CA ALA A 406 15.91 14.93 0.39
C ALA A 406 16.59 13.77 1.12
N ASN A 407 15.83 12.72 1.45
CA ASN A 407 16.37 11.55 2.14
C ASN A 407 17.30 10.71 1.26
N ALA A 408 16.91 10.47 0.00
CA ALA A 408 17.73 9.74 -0.96
C ALA A 408 19.04 10.48 -1.25
N TYR A 409 18.96 11.80 -1.50
CA TYR A 409 20.12 12.66 -1.73
C TYR A 409 21.07 12.68 -0.53
N ALA A 410 20.54 12.86 0.70
CA ALA A 410 21.35 12.83 1.92
C ALA A 410 22.06 11.48 2.15
N SER A 411 21.50 10.40 1.60
CA SER A 411 22.07 9.04 1.68
C SER A 411 22.97 8.69 0.49
N GLY A 412 23.17 9.62 -0.47
CA GLY A 412 23.92 9.37 -1.70
C GLY A 412 23.30 8.29 -2.60
N GLN A 413 21.99 8.10 -2.52
CA GLN A 413 21.24 7.10 -3.29
C GLN A 413 20.37 7.77 -4.36
N PRO A 414 20.04 7.06 -5.46
CA PRO A 414 18.95 7.50 -6.32
C PRO A 414 17.63 7.48 -5.54
N VAL A 415 16.68 8.33 -5.92
CA VAL A 415 15.32 8.25 -5.38
C VAL A 415 14.56 7.17 -6.15
N ARG A 416 13.96 6.23 -5.42
CA ARG A 416 13.17 5.12 -5.98
C ARG A 416 11.75 5.26 -5.47
N LEU A 417 10.82 5.47 -6.40
CA LEU A 417 9.42 5.75 -6.11
C LEU A 417 8.54 4.61 -6.63
N ILE A 418 7.45 4.39 -5.91
CA ILE A 418 6.36 3.51 -6.32
C ILE A 418 5.10 4.36 -6.32
N LEU A 419 4.31 4.28 -7.39
CA LEU A 419 2.99 4.88 -7.45
C LEU A 419 1.93 3.79 -7.48
N TYR A 420 0.95 3.92 -6.61
CA TYR A 420 -0.16 2.98 -6.51
C TYR A 420 -1.40 3.66 -5.96
N GLU A 421 -2.57 3.24 -6.43
CA GLU A 421 -3.84 3.65 -5.84
C GLU A 421 -4.35 2.60 -4.86
N ALA A 422 -5.28 3.01 -3.99
CA ALA A 422 -5.93 2.13 -3.02
C ALA A 422 -7.45 2.19 -3.13
N ASP A 423 -7.97 2.57 -4.31
CA ASP A 423 -9.37 2.90 -4.53
C ASP A 423 -10.34 1.76 -4.20
N SER A 424 -11.61 2.11 -4.04
CA SER A 424 -12.71 1.14 -3.94
C SER A 424 -13.43 0.95 -5.28
N ALA A 425 -13.64 2.05 -6.01
CA ALA A 425 -14.41 2.04 -7.25
C ALA A 425 -13.74 1.19 -8.33
N TYR A 426 -14.57 0.49 -9.13
CA TYR A 426 -14.09 -0.01 -10.40
C TYR A 426 -13.77 1.18 -11.33
N HIS A 427 -12.97 0.95 -12.37
CA HIS A 427 -12.70 1.95 -13.43
C HIS A 427 -11.93 3.19 -12.90
N SER A 428 -11.24 3.03 -11.77
CA SER A 428 -10.33 4.01 -11.17
C SER A 428 -8.97 4.07 -11.85
N GLY A 429 -8.60 3.08 -12.66
CA GLY A 429 -7.29 3.00 -13.29
C GLY A 429 -6.97 4.17 -14.23
N LYS A 430 -5.68 4.51 -14.31
CA LYS A 430 -5.15 5.68 -15.03
C LYS A 430 -3.96 5.28 -15.90
N TYR A 431 -3.96 5.75 -17.15
CA TYR A 431 -2.92 5.43 -18.12
C TYR A 431 -1.99 6.61 -18.32
N PHE A 432 -0.69 6.35 -18.21
CA PHE A 432 0.36 7.35 -18.26
C PHE A 432 1.47 6.97 -19.25
N VAL A 433 2.21 7.98 -19.67
CA VAL A 433 3.38 7.84 -20.55
C VAL A 433 4.60 7.38 -19.76
N SER A 434 5.25 6.30 -20.19
CA SER A 434 6.49 5.78 -19.58
C SER A 434 7.75 6.47 -20.11
N SER A 435 8.92 6.14 -19.55
CA SER A 435 10.19 6.62 -20.09
C SER A 435 10.51 5.99 -21.44
N ASP A 436 10.02 4.77 -21.72
CA ASP A 436 10.19 4.03 -22.99
C ASP A 436 9.36 4.59 -24.16
N THR A 437 8.56 5.63 -23.92
CA THR A 437 7.91 6.36 -25.01
C THR A 437 8.95 6.86 -26.03
N GLY A 438 8.58 6.84 -27.31
CA GLY A 438 9.47 7.25 -28.40
C GLY A 438 9.91 8.71 -28.29
N ASP A 439 11.07 9.05 -28.86
CA ASP A 439 11.68 10.39 -28.74
C ASP A 439 10.79 11.54 -29.24
N TRP A 440 9.78 11.24 -30.07
CA TRP A 440 8.76 12.19 -30.49
C TRP A 440 7.89 12.73 -29.34
N ASN A 441 7.83 12.02 -28.21
CA ASN A 441 7.05 12.38 -27.01
C ASN A 441 7.92 12.59 -25.77
N ILE A 442 9.15 13.09 -25.95
CA ILE A 442 10.10 13.27 -24.84
C ILE A 442 9.51 14.06 -23.66
N GLU A 443 8.64 15.04 -23.93
CA GLU A 443 7.96 15.86 -22.92
C GLU A 443 6.97 15.07 -22.05
N GLY A 444 6.47 13.93 -22.54
CA GLY A 444 5.57 13.06 -21.80
C GLY A 444 6.24 12.17 -20.76
N ARG A 445 7.55 11.94 -20.90
CA ARG A 445 8.30 11.05 -20.01
C ARG A 445 8.21 11.47 -18.54
N PRO A 446 8.25 10.51 -17.61
CA PRO A 446 8.39 10.78 -16.18
C PRO A 446 9.51 11.77 -15.90
N ARG A 447 9.19 12.82 -15.15
CA ARG A 447 10.11 13.95 -14.91
C ARG A 447 10.17 14.28 -13.42
N LEU A 448 11.39 14.42 -12.91
CA LEU A 448 11.66 14.94 -11.57
C LEU A 448 12.31 16.31 -11.67
N ASP A 449 11.64 17.33 -11.15
CA ASP A 449 12.18 18.69 -11.02
C ASP A 449 12.63 18.91 -9.58
N VAL A 450 13.89 19.27 -9.35
CA VAL A 450 14.48 19.45 -8.02
C VAL A 450 15.08 20.85 -7.90
N THR A 451 14.78 21.55 -6.81
CA THR A 451 15.44 22.80 -6.43
C THR A 451 16.23 22.61 -5.14
N TRP A 452 17.33 23.36 -5.00
CA TRP A 452 18.18 23.29 -3.82
C TRP A 452 18.75 24.64 -3.42
N SER A 453 19.26 24.69 -2.19
CA SER A 453 20.01 25.79 -1.60
C SER A 453 21.39 25.30 -1.14
N ASP A 454 22.23 26.25 -0.69
CA ASP A 454 23.57 25.99 -0.19
C ASP A 454 23.63 25.31 1.19
#